data_AF-A0A9W4HBM7-F1
#
_entry.id   AF-A0A9W4HBM7-F1
#
_cell.length_a   1.000
_cell.length_b   1.000
_cell.length_c   1.000
_cell.angle_alpha   90.00
_cell.angle_beta   90.00
_cell.angle_gamma   90.00
#
_symmetry.space_group_name_H-M   'P 1'
#
loop_
_entity.id
_entity.type
_entity.pdbx_description
1 polymer ?
#
loop_
_entity_poly.entity_id
_entity_poly.type
_entity_poly.pdbx_seq_one_letter_code
_entity_poly.pdbx_strand_id
1 'polypeptide(L)'
;MGISIRIHIHLILWTIWSSWVALGATASKFECFQSRPDICAPILNITLYEHNHVTPGYLFITPYDMTTCNDGPYVYNHIGELVWYGAVGKEFVHNLYPCHIAGKDKLCMLKMRHGEGITSSGPVILFDLGLYTPDGERDFTEINVGMEPDMHELRIVNNGTAIITTWLATRSWDLTSVGGPPNGYLRTAGFQEIDVQTQTVTFMWDPVDHIEIEASQMELGRKWGDGIRPETDWDYFHINSVDKTRNGDYLISSRHTSTIYMISGQNGTVVETRRIQIRFHI
;
A
#
# COMPACT_ATOMS: atom_id res chain seq x y z
N MET A 1 13.38 48.70 -9.95
CA MET A 1 12.75 47.85 -8.92
C MET A 1 11.95 46.77 -9.62
N GLY A 2 12.54 45.60 -9.83
CA GLY A 2 11.86 44.44 -10.43
C GLY A 2 11.64 43.40 -9.35
N ILE A 3 10.36 43.11 -9.05
CA ILE A 3 9.99 42.07 -8.10
C ILE A 3 10.12 40.74 -8.83
N SER A 4 11.10 39.94 -8.44
CA SER A 4 11.22 38.54 -8.87
C SER A 4 10.39 37.67 -7.94
N ILE A 5 9.31 37.10 -8.46
CA ILE A 5 8.50 36.11 -7.76
C ILE A 5 9.13 34.73 -8.05
N ARG A 6 9.82 34.17 -7.05
CA ARG A 6 10.23 32.76 -7.07
C ARG A 6 9.04 31.88 -6.70
N ILE A 7 8.40 31.27 -7.69
CA ILE A 7 7.43 30.20 -7.47
C ILE A 7 8.23 28.93 -7.15
N HIS A 8 8.16 28.46 -5.90
CA HIS A 8 8.65 27.13 -5.53
C HIS A 8 7.61 26.11 -5.98
N ILE A 9 7.87 25.48 -7.13
CA ILE A 9 7.12 24.29 -7.54
C ILE A 9 7.68 23.13 -6.71
N HIS A 10 6.95 22.72 -5.67
CA HIS A 10 7.13 21.39 -5.11
C HIS A 10 6.66 20.39 -6.15
N LEU A 11 7.61 19.83 -6.91
CA LEU A 11 7.39 18.62 -7.69
C LEU A 11 7.08 17.49 -6.71
N ILE A 12 5.78 17.30 -6.42
CA ILE A 12 5.29 16.02 -5.94
C ILE A 12 5.49 15.08 -7.13
N LEU A 13 6.50 14.21 -7.04
CA LEU A 13 6.70 13.11 -7.97
C LEU A 13 5.51 12.15 -7.79
N TRP A 14 4.46 12.40 -8.58
CA TRP A 14 3.40 11.43 -8.78
C TRP A 14 3.98 10.27 -9.56
N THR A 15 4.05 9.09 -8.95
CA THR A 15 4.33 7.85 -9.66
C THR A 15 3.18 7.59 -10.64
N ILE A 16 3.39 7.99 -11.90
CA ILE A 16 2.54 7.65 -13.03
C ILE A 16 2.73 6.14 -13.26
N TRP A 17 1.77 5.32 -12.83
CA TRP A 17 1.67 3.93 -13.28
C TRP A 17 0.86 3.89 -14.57
N SER A 18 1.54 4.14 -15.68
CA SER A 18 1.11 3.67 -16.99
C SER A 18 2.31 3.00 -17.64
N SER A 19 2.10 1.77 -18.08
CA SER A 19 3.10 0.78 -18.51
C SER A 19 3.59 -0.08 -17.35
N TRP A 20 3.39 -1.38 -17.52
CA TRP A 20 4.30 -2.39 -17.02
C TRP A 20 5.73 -1.90 -17.24
N VAL A 21 6.35 -1.35 -16.21
CA VAL A 21 7.78 -1.58 -16.07
C VAL A 21 7.83 -3.02 -15.57
N ALA A 22 7.68 -3.96 -16.51
CA ALA A 22 8.61 -5.06 -16.47
C ALA A 22 9.95 -4.33 -16.40
N LEU A 23 10.58 -4.37 -15.22
CA LEU A 23 12.04 -4.33 -15.17
C LEU A 23 12.41 -5.45 -16.14
N GLY A 24 12.63 -5.09 -17.40
CA GLY A 24 13.10 -6.03 -18.40
C GLY A 24 14.25 -6.73 -17.72
N ALA A 25 14.19 -8.06 -17.68
CA ALA A 25 15.10 -8.89 -16.93
C ALA A 25 16.54 -8.74 -17.48
N THR A 26 17.16 -7.59 -17.29
CA THR A 26 18.57 -7.51 -17.00
C THR A 26 18.68 -8.17 -15.65
N ALA A 27 19.24 -9.38 -15.61
CA ALA A 27 19.47 -10.13 -14.39
C ALA A 27 19.86 -9.15 -13.28
N SER A 28 18.93 -8.91 -12.35
CA SER A 28 19.21 -8.09 -11.17
C SER A 28 20.45 -8.71 -10.56
N LYS A 29 21.52 -7.93 -10.43
CA LYS A 29 22.72 -8.45 -9.78
C LYS A 29 22.38 -8.61 -8.31
N PHE A 30 22.76 -9.73 -7.73
CA PHE A 30 22.57 -10.01 -6.31
C PHE A 30 23.93 -10.15 -5.66
N GLU A 31 24.00 -9.76 -4.40
CA GLU A 31 25.15 -10.03 -3.55
C GLU A 31 24.70 -10.96 -2.44
N CYS A 32 25.43 -12.08 -2.29
CA CYS A 32 25.25 -12.99 -1.17
C CYS A 32 26.44 -12.83 -0.23
N PHE A 33 26.15 -12.70 1.07
CA PHE A 33 27.18 -12.45 2.06
C PHE A 33 27.97 -13.72 2.34
N GLN A 34 29.31 -13.68 2.26
CA GLN A 34 30.12 -14.88 2.52
C GLN A 34 29.92 -15.46 3.93
N SER A 35 29.73 -14.59 4.93
CA SER A 35 29.48 -14.98 6.32
C SER A 35 28.06 -15.48 6.56
N ARG A 36 27.11 -15.11 5.70
CA ARG A 36 25.69 -15.50 5.74
C ARG A 36 25.19 -15.76 4.32
N PRO A 37 25.56 -16.90 3.71
CA PRO A 37 25.21 -17.20 2.30
C PRO A 37 23.71 -17.33 2.04
N ASP A 38 22.92 -17.50 3.11
CA ASP A 38 21.46 -17.47 3.10
C ASP A 38 20.88 -16.05 2.89
N ILE A 39 21.70 -15.01 3.11
CA ILE A 39 21.37 -13.62 2.81
C ILE A 39 21.87 -13.32 1.40
N CYS A 40 20.93 -13.25 0.46
CA CYS A 40 21.15 -12.75 -0.89
C CYS A 40 20.23 -11.57 -1.13
N ALA A 41 20.79 -10.41 -1.44
CA ALA A 41 20.06 -9.16 -1.61
C ALA A 41 20.29 -8.56 -3.00
N PRO A 42 19.29 -7.87 -3.59
CA PRO A 42 19.49 -7.13 -4.83
C PRO A 42 20.55 -6.03 -4.66
N ILE A 43 21.40 -5.88 -5.67
CA ILE A 43 22.35 -4.77 -5.75
C ILE A 43 21.64 -3.57 -6.37
N LEU A 44 21.64 -2.45 -5.67
CA LEU A 44 21.12 -1.20 -6.18
C LEU A 44 22.12 -0.57 -7.14
N ASN A 45 21.78 -0.56 -8.43
CA ASN A 45 22.57 0.14 -9.44
C ASN A 45 22.19 1.64 -9.46
N ILE A 46 22.84 2.43 -8.60
CA ILE A 46 22.63 3.88 -8.52
C ILE A 46 23.40 4.56 -9.67
N THR A 47 22.69 4.90 -10.74
CA THR A 47 23.28 5.51 -11.95
C THR A 47 23.38 7.03 -11.90
N LEU A 48 22.60 7.66 -11.01
CA LEU A 48 22.61 9.10 -10.76
C LEU A 48 22.74 9.32 -9.25
N TYR A 49 23.85 9.92 -8.83
CA TYR A 49 24.11 10.22 -7.43
C TYR A 49 24.74 11.60 -7.29
N GLU A 50 24.00 12.51 -6.67
CA GLU A 50 24.45 13.86 -6.38
C GLU A 50 24.45 14.06 -4.86
N HIS A 51 25.59 13.79 -4.23
CA HIS A 51 25.72 13.74 -2.76
C HIS A 51 25.06 14.93 -2.03
N ASN A 52 25.22 16.16 -2.56
CA ASN A 52 24.67 17.37 -1.95
C ASN A 52 23.15 17.53 -2.12
N HIS A 53 22.52 16.71 -2.97
CA HIS A 53 21.08 16.73 -3.24
C HIS A 53 20.37 15.49 -2.66
N VAL A 54 21.08 14.66 -1.90
CA VAL A 54 20.52 13.50 -1.22
C VAL A 54 20.11 13.89 0.19
N THR A 55 18.85 13.62 0.52
CA THR A 55 18.37 13.77 1.91
C THR A 55 19.02 12.66 2.78
N PRO A 56 19.58 12.98 3.95
CA PRO A 56 20.11 11.96 4.85
C PRO A 56 19.05 10.90 5.19
N GLY A 57 19.44 9.63 5.20
CA GLY A 57 18.55 8.54 5.57
C GLY A 57 18.86 7.23 4.86
N TYR A 58 17.87 6.35 4.90
CA TYR A 58 17.91 5.02 4.31
C TYR A 58 16.85 4.86 3.23
N LEU A 59 17.09 3.91 2.33
CA LEU A 59 16.17 3.45 1.31
C LEU A 59 15.51 2.17 1.80
N PHE A 60 14.18 2.16 1.88
CA PHE A 60 13.37 1.02 2.28
C PHE A 60 12.75 0.41 1.03
N ILE A 61 13.03 -0.86 0.76
CA ILE A 61 12.49 -1.55 -0.42
C ILE A 61 11.94 -2.91 -0.04
N THR A 62 10.88 -3.31 -0.74
CA THR A 62 10.20 -4.60 -0.56
C THR A 62 9.94 -5.24 -1.92
N PRO A 63 10.98 -5.69 -2.63
CA PRO A 63 10.81 -6.38 -3.89
C PRO A 63 10.09 -7.72 -3.68
N TYR A 64 9.26 -8.08 -4.64
CA TYR A 64 8.51 -9.32 -4.71
C TYR A 64 8.66 -9.95 -6.09
N ASP A 65 8.25 -11.22 -6.24
CA ASP A 65 8.39 -12.01 -7.48
C ASP A 65 9.84 -12.15 -7.98
N MET A 66 10.81 -12.16 -7.05
CA MET A 66 12.20 -12.34 -7.43
C MET A 66 12.46 -13.82 -7.76
N THR A 67 13.28 -14.13 -8.75
CA THR A 67 13.53 -15.54 -9.13
C THR A 67 14.71 -16.18 -8.41
N THR A 68 15.61 -15.36 -7.88
CA THR A 68 17.01 -15.75 -7.60
C THR A 68 17.50 -15.33 -6.21
N CYS A 69 16.74 -14.51 -5.49
CA CYS A 69 16.99 -14.15 -4.10
C CYS A 69 15.69 -14.19 -3.30
N ASN A 70 15.77 -13.88 -2.01
CA ASN A 70 14.60 -13.86 -1.13
C ASN A 70 13.68 -12.67 -1.47
N ASP A 71 12.36 -12.86 -1.38
CA ASP A 71 11.40 -11.75 -1.45
C ASP A 71 11.23 -11.23 -0.03
N GLY A 72 11.14 -9.91 0.13
CA GLY A 72 10.90 -9.33 1.45
C GLY A 72 11.58 -7.98 1.66
N PRO A 73 11.73 -7.56 2.91
CA PRO A 73 12.12 -6.21 3.25
C PRO A 73 13.65 -6.05 3.33
N TYR A 74 14.14 -4.99 2.71
CA TYR A 74 15.55 -4.61 2.70
C TYR A 74 15.70 -3.12 3.01
N VAL A 75 16.76 -2.77 3.72
CA VAL A 75 17.14 -1.38 3.99
C VAL A 75 18.55 -1.15 3.49
N TYR A 76 18.71 -0.15 2.64
CA TYR A 76 20.00 0.28 2.09
C TYR A 76 20.32 1.69 2.57
N ASN A 77 21.61 2.02 2.62
CA ASN A 77 21.99 3.42 2.71
C ASN A 77 21.86 4.11 1.34
N HIS A 78 22.08 5.42 1.34
CA HIS A 78 21.95 6.27 0.15
C HIS A 78 23.01 6.03 -0.94
N ILE A 79 24.03 5.20 -0.69
CA ILE A 79 25.02 4.77 -1.69
C ILE A 79 24.80 3.31 -2.14
N GLY A 80 23.71 2.68 -1.71
CA GLY A 80 23.29 1.36 -2.19
C GLY A 80 23.90 0.18 -1.44
N GLU A 81 24.52 0.42 -0.28
CA GLU A 81 25.01 -0.66 0.59
C GLU A 81 23.88 -1.18 1.47
N LEU A 82 23.77 -2.51 1.60
CA LEU A 82 22.76 -3.14 2.44
C LEU A 82 23.08 -2.91 3.92
N VAL A 83 22.12 -2.34 4.66
CA VAL A 83 22.23 -2.02 6.09
C VAL A 83 21.46 -3.02 6.94
N TRP A 84 20.29 -3.44 6.45
CA TRP A 84 19.47 -4.42 7.13
C TRP A 84 18.77 -5.33 6.13
N TYR A 85 18.74 -6.60 6.47
CA TYR A 85 18.10 -7.66 5.75
C TYR A 85 17.05 -8.29 6.66
N GLY A 86 15.81 -8.35 6.18
CA GLY A 86 14.74 -8.93 6.95
C GLY A 86 13.91 -9.92 6.17
N ALA A 87 14.37 -10.49 5.06
CA ALA A 87 13.63 -11.53 4.36
C ALA A 87 13.93 -12.92 4.96
N VAL A 88 12.91 -13.76 5.14
CA VAL A 88 13.09 -15.18 5.50
C VAL A 88 12.40 -16.01 4.43
N GLY A 89 13.18 -16.43 3.43
CA GLY A 89 12.66 -17.11 2.24
C GLY A 89 11.87 -16.18 1.33
N LYS A 90 10.69 -16.60 0.90
CA LYS A 90 9.81 -15.83 0.02
C LYS A 90 8.70 -15.17 0.81
N GLU A 91 8.81 -13.85 1.01
CA GLU A 91 7.85 -13.07 1.77
C GLU A 91 7.24 -11.95 0.94
N PHE A 92 5.91 -11.89 0.90
CA PHE A 92 5.18 -10.81 0.25
C PHE A 92 4.99 -9.67 1.27
N VAL A 93 5.87 -8.67 1.17
CA VAL A 93 5.94 -7.55 2.11
C VAL A 93 5.71 -6.24 1.36
N HIS A 94 4.93 -5.35 1.96
CA HIS A 94 4.62 -4.01 1.46
C HIS A 94 4.77 -2.99 2.58
N ASN A 95 4.78 -1.71 2.22
CA ASN A 95 4.73 -0.60 3.16
C ASN A 95 5.78 -0.68 4.27
N LEU A 96 7.05 -0.93 3.90
CA LEU A 96 8.17 -0.91 4.85
C LEU A 96 8.60 0.52 5.15
N TYR A 97 8.48 0.95 6.41
CA TYR A 97 8.95 2.27 6.85
C TYR A 97 9.19 2.31 8.37
N PRO A 98 10.00 3.27 8.85
CA PRO A 98 10.13 3.53 10.29
C PRO A 98 8.84 4.14 10.85
N CYS A 99 8.31 3.54 11.91
CA CYS A 99 7.08 3.96 12.59
C CYS A 99 7.33 4.13 14.10
N HIS A 100 6.47 4.93 14.74
CA HIS A 100 6.53 5.16 16.18
C HIS A 100 5.24 4.68 16.81
N ILE A 101 5.35 3.73 17.75
CA ILE A 101 4.21 3.10 18.40
C ILE A 101 4.50 2.84 19.86
N ALA A 102 3.57 3.24 20.74
CA ALA A 102 3.71 3.08 22.19
C ALA A 102 5.05 3.62 22.74
N GLY A 103 5.56 4.73 22.17
CA GLY A 103 6.81 5.35 22.61
C GLY A 103 8.08 4.68 22.11
N LYS A 104 7.99 3.72 21.18
CA LYS A 104 9.13 2.99 20.62
C LYS A 104 9.19 3.17 19.11
N ASP A 105 10.40 3.39 18.61
CA ASP A 105 10.68 3.36 17.18
C ASP A 105 10.76 1.91 16.69
N LYS A 106 10.08 1.63 15.59
CA LYS A 106 9.99 0.30 14.97
C LYS A 106 10.10 0.39 13.45
N LEU A 107 10.28 -0.74 12.77
CA LEU A 107 9.88 -0.88 11.37
C LEU A 107 8.48 -1.45 11.34
N CYS A 108 7.62 -0.77 10.60
CA CYS A 108 6.30 -1.27 10.26
C CYS A 108 6.33 -1.79 8.83
N MET A 109 5.63 -2.89 8.62
CA MET A 109 5.43 -3.47 7.30
C MET A 109 4.16 -4.31 7.26
N LEU A 110 3.54 -4.36 6.10
CA LEU A 110 2.43 -5.26 5.83
C LEU A 110 2.99 -6.54 5.22
N LYS A 111 2.91 -7.66 5.95
CA LYS A 111 3.21 -8.97 5.40
C LYS A 111 1.92 -9.69 5.06
N MET A 112 1.81 -10.16 3.84
CA MET A 112 0.69 -11.00 3.43
C MET A 112 1.12 -12.47 3.48
N ARG A 113 0.18 -13.35 3.86
CA ARG A 113 0.39 -14.79 3.67
C ARG A 113 0.32 -15.09 2.18
N HIS A 114 1.24 -15.92 1.68
CA HIS A 114 1.18 -16.40 0.31
C HIS A 114 0.03 -17.40 0.19
N GLY A 115 -0.94 -17.06 -0.65
CA GLY A 115 -2.04 -17.93 -1.09
C GLY A 115 -2.05 -17.94 -2.62
N GLU A 116 -2.56 -19.00 -3.23
CA GLU A 116 -2.67 -19.06 -4.69
C GLU A 116 -3.67 -18.01 -5.19
N GLY A 117 -3.21 -17.00 -5.94
CA GLY A 117 -4.04 -15.98 -6.60
C GLY A 117 -3.95 -14.56 -5.99
N ILE A 118 -4.66 -13.60 -6.61
CA ILE A 118 -4.72 -12.17 -6.20
C ILE A 118 -5.45 -11.99 -4.85
N THR A 119 -6.13 -13.02 -4.35
CA THR A 119 -6.82 -13.03 -3.06
C THR A 119 -6.12 -14.01 -2.13
N SER A 120 -4.94 -13.62 -1.63
CA SER A 120 -4.25 -14.42 -0.63
C SER A 120 -4.74 -14.09 0.77
N SER A 121 -5.14 -15.15 1.46
CA SER A 121 -5.87 -15.14 2.72
C SER A 121 -5.05 -14.57 3.88
N GLY A 122 -5.46 -13.40 4.36
CA GLY A 122 -5.12 -12.87 5.68
C GLY A 122 -3.75 -12.16 5.78
N PRO A 123 -3.68 -10.95 6.35
CA PRO A 123 -2.41 -10.30 6.65
C PRO A 123 -1.87 -10.92 7.92
N VAL A 124 -0.56 -10.93 8.06
CA VAL A 124 0.02 -10.71 9.38
C VAL A 124 0.62 -9.32 9.28
N ILE A 125 -0.06 -8.30 9.82
CA ILE A 125 0.56 -6.99 9.93
C ILE A 125 1.68 -7.17 10.93
N LEU A 126 2.94 -7.13 10.48
CA LEU A 126 4.09 -7.36 11.34
C LEU A 126 4.56 -6.02 11.88
N PHE A 127 4.42 -5.85 13.19
CA PHE A 127 5.15 -4.83 13.93
C PHE A 127 6.35 -5.50 14.58
N ASP A 128 7.57 -5.40 14.03
CA ASP A 128 8.70 -5.24 14.95
C ASP A 128 10.04 -4.84 14.33
N LEU A 129 10.89 -4.31 15.22
CA LEU A 129 12.32 -4.14 15.02
C LEU A 129 13.16 -4.70 16.19
N GLY A 130 12.69 -5.74 16.89
CA GLY A 130 13.59 -6.60 17.64
C GLY A 130 14.46 -7.35 16.65
N LEU A 131 15.75 -6.98 16.56
CA LEU A 131 16.80 -7.82 15.97
C LEU A 131 16.47 -9.28 16.33
N TYR A 132 16.40 -10.16 15.33
CA TYR A 132 16.04 -11.57 15.45
C TYR A 132 16.19 -12.09 16.88
N THR A 133 15.15 -12.70 17.45
CA THR A 133 15.22 -13.38 18.73
C THR A 133 16.48 -14.25 18.78
N PRO A 134 17.02 -14.59 19.97
CA PRO A 134 18.19 -15.45 20.07
C PRO A 134 18.10 -16.76 19.28
N ASP A 135 16.87 -17.20 18.98
CA ASP A 135 16.55 -18.41 18.21
C ASP A 135 16.43 -18.17 16.69
N GLY A 136 16.62 -16.94 16.23
CA GLY A 136 16.56 -16.56 14.80
C GLY A 136 15.17 -16.22 14.29
N GLU A 137 14.16 -16.10 15.17
CA GLU A 137 12.80 -15.69 14.80
C GLU A 137 12.65 -14.17 14.85
N ARG A 138 11.68 -13.59 14.12
CA ARG A 138 11.34 -12.17 14.32
C ARG A 138 10.24 -12.08 15.37
N ASP A 139 10.41 -11.20 16.36
CA ASP A 139 9.29 -10.79 17.20
C ASP A 139 8.31 -10.01 16.32
N PHE A 140 7.00 -10.14 16.56
CA PHE A 140 5.98 -9.42 15.82
C PHE A 140 4.71 -9.25 16.64
N THR A 141 4.10 -8.07 16.56
CA THR A 141 2.67 -7.90 16.90
C THR A 141 1.86 -8.21 15.65
N GLU A 142 0.75 -8.94 15.78
CA GLU A 142 -0.24 -9.12 14.72
C GLU A 142 -1.41 -8.17 14.99
N ILE A 143 -1.92 -7.50 13.95
CA ILE A 143 -3.20 -6.78 14.03
C ILE A 143 -4.30 -7.65 13.47
N ASN A 144 -5.33 -7.84 14.29
CA ASN A 144 -6.57 -8.46 13.87
C ASN A 144 -7.45 -7.41 13.16
N VAL A 145 -7.47 -7.51 11.83
CA VAL A 145 -8.26 -6.64 10.95
C VAL A 145 -9.75 -7.04 10.95
N GLY A 146 -10.07 -8.30 11.29
CA GLY A 146 -11.43 -8.84 11.21
C GLY A 146 -12.02 -8.91 9.78
N MET A 147 -11.28 -8.42 8.78
CA MET A 147 -11.60 -8.40 7.35
C MET A 147 -10.37 -8.80 6.53
N GLU A 148 -10.53 -8.92 5.21
CA GLU A 148 -9.41 -9.18 4.32
C GLU A 148 -8.64 -7.86 4.07
N PRO A 149 -7.36 -7.76 4.43
CA PRO A 149 -6.52 -6.62 4.12
C PRO A 149 -6.31 -6.50 2.62
N ASP A 150 -6.04 -5.29 2.21
CA ASP A 150 -5.47 -5.00 0.92
C ASP A 150 -4.00 -4.59 1.11
N MET A 151 -3.17 -4.84 0.09
CA MET A 151 -1.71 -4.68 0.18
C MET A 151 -1.23 -3.23 0.14
N HIS A 152 -2.10 -2.28 -0.23
CA HIS A 152 -1.65 -0.98 -0.69
C HIS A 152 -1.24 -0.04 0.43
N GLU A 153 -1.89 -0.07 1.60
CA GLU A 153 -1.59 0.90 2.66
C GLU A 153 -1.48 0.27 4.06
N LEU A 154 -0.48 0.73 4.79
CA LEU A 154 -0.34 0.54 6.23
C LEU A 154 0.26 1.81 6.82
N ARG A 155 -0.52 2.59 7.56
CA ARG A 155 -0.05 3.85 8.17
C ARG A 155 -0.29 3.87 9.67
N ILE A 156 0.78 3.98 10.45
CA ILE A 156 0.69 4.22 11.89
C ILE A 156 0.48 5.71 12.14
N VAL A 157 -0.59 6.04 12.86
CA VAL A 157 -0.99 7.39 13.21
C VAL A 157 -1.22 7.48 14.73
N ASN A 158 -1.23 8.71 15.25
CA ASN A 158 -1.54 9.02 16.65
C ASN A 158 -0.74 8.21 17.70
N ASN A 159 0.46 7.72 17.36
CA ASN A 159 1.34 6.91 18.22
C ASN A 159 0.71 5.59 18.73
N GLY A 160 -0.29 5.04 18.03
CA GLY A 160 -0.98 3.86 18.55
C GLY A 160 -2.07 3.25 17.68
N THR A 161 -2.52 3.92 16.62
CA THR A 161 -3.50 3.35 15.70
C THR A 161 -2.87 3.06 14.35
N ALA A 162 -3.33 1.99 13.69
CA ALA A 162 -2.93 1.58 12.36
C ALA A 162 -4.09 1.78 11.39
N ILE A 163 -3.85 2.53 10.31
CA ILE A 163 -4.73 2.63 9.16
C ILE A 163 -4.30 1.57 8.15
N ILE A 164 -5.23 0.72 7.73
CA ILE A 164 -4.99 -0.40 6.82
C ILE A 164 -6.07 -0.38 5.73
N THR A 165 -5.68 -0.52 4.47
CA THR A 165 -6.67 -0.75 3.39
C THR A 165 -7.23 -2.16 3.50
N THR A 166 -8.53 -2.30 3.28
CA THR A 166 -9.24 -3.57 3.51
C THR A 166 -10.30 -3.80 2.45
N TRP A 167 -10.35 -5.02 1.95
CA TRP A 167 -11.51 -5.54 1.24
C TRP A 167 -12.65 -5.77 2.21
N LEU A 168 -13.76 -5.08 1.96
CA LEU A 168 -15.01 -5.28 2.68
C LEU A 168 -15.81 -6.41 2.04
N ALA A 169 -16.81 -6.90 2.76
CA ALA A 169 -17.62 -8.04 2.32
C ALA A 169 -18.29 -7.79 0.96
N THR A 170 -18.22 -8.79 0.08
CA THR A 170 -18.98 -8.82 -1.18
C THR A 170 -20.47 -8.71 -0.88
N ARG A 171 -21.18 -7.85 -1.62
CA ARG A 171 -22.60 -7.59 -1.42
C ARG A 171 -23.39 -7.69 -2.72
N SER A 172 -24.66 -8.05 -2.60
CA SER A 172 -25.58 -7.99 -3.74
C SER A 172 -25.91 -6.53 -4.07
N TRP A 173 -25.86 -6.17 -5.34
CA TRP A 173 -26.08 -4.80 -5.81
C TRP A 173 -26.73 -4.76 -7.19
N ASP A 174 -27.50 -3.70 -7.48
CA ASP A 174 -28.03 -3.46 -8.82
C ASP A 174 -26.94 -2.80 -9.69
N LEU A 175 -26.40 -3.54 -10.64
CA LEU A 175 -25.35 -3.07 -11.55
C LEU A 175 -25.89 -2.59 -12.90
N THR A 176 -27.22 -2.47 -13.06
CA THR A 176 -27.82 -2.12 -14.36
C THR A 176 -27.38 -0.77 -14.89
N SER A 177 -27.11 0.20 -14.03
CA SER A 177 -26.66 1.54 -14.42
C SER A 177 -25.28 1.57 -15.08
N VAL A 178 -24.46 0.54 -14.84
CA VAL A 178 -23.14 0.35 -15.45
C VAL A 178 -23.12 -0.81 -16.47
N GLY A 179 -24.31 -1.29 -16.89
CA GLY A 179 -24.46 -2.34 -17.89
C GLY A 179 -24.36 -3.78 -17.36
N GLY A 180 -24.42 -3.96 -16.04
CA GLY A 180 -24.37 -5.26 -15.37
C GLY A 180 -25.74 -5.86 -15.01
N PRO A 181 -25.75 -6.99 -14.30
CA PRO A 181 -26.98 -7.64 -13.84
C PRO A 181 -27.69 -6.85 -12.71
N PRO A 182 -29.03 -6.92 -12.62
CA PRO A 182 -29.79 -6.26 -11.55
C PRO A 182 -29.62 -6.87 -10.15
N ASN A 183 -29.10 -8.10 -10.08
CA ASN A 183 -28.74 -8.79 -8.82
C ASN A 183 -27.27 -9.20 -8.92
N GLY A 184 -26.39 -8.24 -9.14
CA GLY A 184 -24.96 -8.47 -9.27
C GLY A 184 -24.25 -8.56 -7.93
N TYR A 185 -22.93 -8.74 -8.00
CA TYR A 185 -22.02 -8.80 -6.86
C TYR A 185 -21.00 -7.68 -6.94
N LEU A 186 -20.91 -6.88 -5.88
CA LEU A 186 -20.03 -5.72 -5.76
C LEU A 186 -19.02 -5.95 -4.64
N ARG A 187 -17.76 -5.61 -4.91
CA ARG A 187 -16.68 -5.59 -3.91
C ARG A 187 -16.14 -4.18 -3.75
N THR A 188 -15.71 -3.86 -2.55
CA THR A 188 -15.17 -2.55 -2.22
C THR A 188 -13.89 -2.69 -1.42
N ALA A 189 -12.83 -1.99 -1.86
CA ALA A 189 -11.69 -1.71 -1.00
C ALA A 189 -11.94 -0.40 -0.26
N GLY A 190 -12.13 -0.49 1.05
CA GLY A 190 -12.19 0.61 2.00
C GLY A 190 -10.96 0.62 2.90
N PHE A 191 -11.08 1.21 4.09
CA PHE A 191 -10.02 1.14 5.10
C PHE A 191 -10.58 1.06 6.51
N GLN A 192 -9.73 0.60 7.43
CA GLN A 192 -9.97 0.60 8.86
C GLN A 192 -8.85 1.33 9.60
N GLU A 193 -9.18 2.05 10.67
CA GLU A 193 -8.23 2.50 11.69
C GLU A 193 -8.39 1.66 12.96
N ILE A 194 -7.34 0.97 13.37
CA ILE A 194 -7.36 -0.02 14.45
C ILE A 194 -6.39 0.41 15.54
N ASP A 195 -6.84 0.44 16.79
CA ASP A 195 -5.94 0.58 17.93
C ASP A 195 -5.10 -0.69 18.07
N VAL A 196 -3.78 -0.56 17.98
CA VAL A 196 -2.87 -1.70 17.92
C VAL A 196 -2.77 -2.43 19.28
N GLN A 197 -3.03 -1.75 20.40
CA GLN A 197 -2.95 -2.37 21.72
C GLN A 197 -4.25 -3.11 22.05
N THR A 198 -5.38 -2.46 21.86
CA THR A 198 -6.69 -3.02 22.20
C THR A 198 -7.27 -3.88 21.09
N GLN A 199 -6.71 -3.81 19.88
CA GLN A 199 -7.18 -4.52 18.68
C GLN A 199 -8.61 -4.10 18.28
N THR A 200 -9.02 -2.88 18.62
CA THR A 200 -10.36 -2.37 18.34
C THR A 200 -10.36 -1.51 17.08
N VAL A 201 -11.29 -1.78 16.16
CA VAL A 201 -11.59 -0.89 15.03
C VAL A 201 -12.21 0.41 15.58
N THR A 202 -11.49 1.51 15.43
CA THR A 202 -11.91 2.85 15.87
C THR A 202 -12.62 3.63 14.77
N PHE A 203 -12.34 3.31 13.51
CA PHE A 203 -12.98 3.88 12.34
C PHE A 203 -12.96 2.86 11.20
N MET A 204 -14.01 2.84 10.40
CA MET A 204 -14.09 2.06 9.17
C MET A 204 -14.82 2.89 8.14
N TRP A 205 -14.33 2.87 6.91
CA TRP A 205 -14.96 3.59 5.81
C TRP A 205 -15.19 2.68 4.62
N ASP A 206 -16.43 2.71 4.15
CA ASP A 206 -16.93 1.90 3.05
C ASP A 206 -17.38 2.81 1.91
N PRO A 207 -16.75 2.76 0.74
CA PRO A 207 -17.10 3.68 -0.33
C PRO A 207 -18.54 3.55 -0.81
N VAL A 208 -19.19 2.38 -0.72
CA VAL A 208 -20.55 2.23 -1.26
C VAL A 208 -21.58 3.06 -0.49
N ASP A 209 -21.31 3.41 0.77
CA ASP A 209 -22.20 4.24 1.58
C ASP A 209 -22.12 5.73 1.17
N HIS A 210 -21.17 6.09 0.31
CA HIS A 210 -20.80 7.48 0.04
C HIS A 210 -20.61 7.81 -1.44
N ILE A 211 -20.28 6.84 -2.27
CA ILE A 211 -19.91 7.02 -3.67
C ILE A 211 -20.73 6.06 -4.54
N GLU A 212 -21.44 6.65 -5.50
CA GLU A 212 -22.21 5.91 -6.50
C GLU A 212 -21.30 5.06 -7.41
N ILE A 213 -21.78 3.90 -7.84
CA ILE A 213 -20.99 2.92 -8.59
C ILE A 213 -20.55 3.43 -9.98
N GLU A 214 -21.29 4.38 -10.56
CA GLU A 214 -21.03 5.06 -11.82
C GLU A 214 -19.78 5.96 -11.76
N ALA A 215 -19.26 6.24 -10.56
CA ALA A 215 -17.99 6.94 -10.40
C ALA A 215 -16.80 6.10 -10.91
N SER A 216 -16.95 4.77 -10.96
CA SER A 216 -15.92 3.86 -11.46
C SER A 216 -15.55 4.18 -12.91
N GLN A 217 -14.26 4.10 -13.20
CA GLN A 217 -13.70 4.16 -14.55
C GLN A 217 -13.37 2.76 -15.07
N MET A 218 -13.57 1.72 -14.26
CA MET A 218 -13.28 0.34 -14.59
C MET A 218 -14.55 -0.34 -15.10
N GLU A 219 -14.55 -0.84 -16.33
CA GLU A 219 -15.70 -1.57 -16.87
C GLU A 219 -15.86 -2.94 -16.21
N LEU A 220 -17.10 -3.43 -16.19
CA LEU A 220 -17.40 -4.83 -15.87
C LEU A 220 -16.67 -5.75 -16.86
N GLY A 221 -16.07 -6.82 -16.34
CA GLY A 221 -15.45 -7.84 -17.17
C GLY A 221 -14.38 -8.63 -16.45
N ARG A 222 -13.64 -9.43 -17.21
CA ARG A 222 -12.71 -10.42 -16.64
C ARG A 222 -11.65 -9.83 -15.70
N LYS A 223 -11.22 -8.60 -15.91
CA LYS A 223 -10.10 -8.00 -15.17
C LYS A 223 -10.49 -7.55 -13.75
N TRP A 224 -11.68 -6.98 -13.61
CA TRP A 224 -12.12 -6.32 -12.37
C TRP A 224 -13.40 -6.93 -11.79
N GLY A 225 -13.87 -8.04 -12.37
CA GLY A 225 -15.13 -8.70 -12.04
C GLY A 225 -16.24 -8.37 -13.04
N ASP A 226 -17.02 -9.38 -13.40
CA ASP A 226 -18.22 -9.22 -14.24
C ASP A 226 -19.49 -9.03 -13.40
N GLY A 227 -19.37 -9.15 -12.07
CA GLY A 227 -20.46 -8.98 -11.11
C GLY A 227 -21.54 -10.07 -11.20
N ILE A 228 -21.32 -11.16 -11.94
CA ILE A 228 -22.33 -12.21 -12.15
C ILE A 228 -22.37 -13.21 -10.99
N ARG A 229 -21.23 -13.47 -10.35
CA ARG A 229 -21.09 -14.42 -9.24
C ARG A 229 -20.30 -13.79 -8.08
N PRO A 230 -20.42 -14.30 -6.84
CA PRO A 230 -19.60 -13.82 -5.72
C PRO A 230 -18.10 -13.89 -6.02
N GLU A 231 -17.64 -14.91 -6.74
CA GLU A 231 -16.22 -15.11 -7.06
C GLU A 231 -15.73 -14.21 -8.22
N THR A 232 -16.65 -13.53 -8.91
CA THR A 232 -16.38 -12.57 -9.98
C THR A 232 -16.99 -11.21 -9.66
N ASP A 233 -17.06 -10.89 -8.37
CA ASP A 233 -17.55 -9.61 -7.87
C ASP A 233 -16.78 -8.43 -8.45
N TRP A 234 -17.49 -7.33 -8.70
CA TRP A 234 -16.93 -6.18 -9.38
C TRP A 234 -16.27 -5.20 -8.41
N ASP A 235 -14.97 -4.98 -8.57
CA ASP A 235 -14.18 -4.01 -7.81
C ASP A 235 -14.28 -2.61 -8.43
N TYR A 236 -15.24 -1.82 -7.96
CA TYR A 236 -15.55 -0.53 -8.60
C TYR A 236 -14.74 0.67 -8.06
N PHE A 237 -14.25 0.64 -6.81
CA PHE A 237 -13.71 1.82 -6.13
C PHE A 237 -12.24 1.73 -5.72
N HIS A 238 -11.60 0.57 -5.80
CA HIS A 238 -10.31 0.26 -5.18
C HIS A 238 -9.40 1.42 -4.74
N ILE A 239 -9.23 1.58 -3.43
CA ILE A 239 -8.31 2.57 -2.85
C ILE A 239 -6.89 2.02 -2.74
N ASN A 240 -5.91 2.87 -2.98
CA ASN A 240 -4.50 2.48 -3.00
C ASN A 240 -3.59 3.33 -2.10
N SER A 241 -4.14 4.32 -1.40
CA SER A 241 -3.43 5.02 -0.33
C SER A 241 -4.41 5.70 0.62
N VAL A 242 -4.01 5.85 1.88
CA VAL A 242 -4.76 6.55 2.93
C VAL A 242 -3.79 7.30 3.83
N ASP A 243 -4.01 8.60 4.00
CA ASP A 243 -3.30 9.41 4.99
C ASP A 243 -4.29 10.10 5.92
N LYS A 244 -3.85 10.44 7.14
CA LYS A 244 -4.68 11.12 8.14
C LYS A 244 -4.17 12.53 8.37
N THR A 245 -5.05 13.49 8.16
CA THR A 245 -4.77 14.90 8.42
C THR A 245 -4.66 15.17 9.92
N ARG A 246 -4.07 16.31 10.27
CA ARG A 246 -3.97 16.76 11.67
C ARG A 246 -5.32 17.02 12.33
N ASN A 247 -6.38 17.27 11.54
CA ASN A 247 -7.73 17.50 12.03
C ASN A 247 -8.51 16.20 12.25
N GLY A 248 -7.92 15.05 11.89
CA GLY A 248 -8.53 13.73 12.03
C GLY A 248 -9.25 13.24 10.78
N ASP A 249 -9.38 14.05 9.72
CA ASP A 249 -9.93 13.65 8.43
C ASP A 249 -8.94 12.79 7.64
N TYR A 250 -9.44 11.98 6.70
CA TYR A 250 -8.64 11.05 5.91
C TYR A 250 -8.56 11.50 4.44
N LEU A 251 -7.35 11.52 3.90
CA LEU A 251 -7.10 11.74 2.48
C LEU A 251 -6.89 10.38 1.82
N ILE A 252 -7.78 9.99 0.91
CA ILE A 252 -7.71 8.70 0.21
C ILE A 252 -7.50 8.88 -1.28
N SER A 253 -6.75 7.96 -1.89
CA SER A 253 -6.63 7.82 -3.35
C SER A 253 -7.39 6.59 -3.81
N SER A 254 -8.31 6.76 -4.76
CA SER A 254 -8.99 5.67 -5.45
C SER A 254 -8.48 5.58 -6.88
N ARG A 255 -7.83 4.46 -7.21
CA ARG A 255 -7.34 4.24 -8.57
C ARG A 255 -8.48 3.95 -9.56
N HIS A 256 -9.55 3.29 -9.12
CA HIS A 256 -10.64 2.92 -10.02
C HIS A 256 -11.56 4.09 -10.35
N THR A 257 -11.59 5.15 -9.53
CA THR A 257 -12.29 6.40 -9.86
C THR A 257 -11.33 7.50 -10.38
N SER A 258 -10.02 7.25 -10.38
CA SER A 258 -8.98 8.24 -10.71
C SER A 258 -9.14 9.55 -9.91
N THR A 259 -9.48 9.42 -8.63
CA THR A 259 -9.90 10.55 -7.79
C THR A 259 -9.33 10.44 -6.39
N ILE A 260 -8.94 11.59 -5.83
CA ILE A 260 -8.60 11.77 -4.43
C ILE A 260 -9.81 12.30 -3.69
N TYR A 261 -10.10 11.73 -2.53
CA TYR A 261 -11.21 12.13 -1.67
C TYR A 261 -10.68 12.53 -0.30
N MET A 262 -11.26 13.58 0.27
CA MET A 262 -11.13 13.86 1.70
C MET A 262 -12.39 13.35 2.39
N ILE A 263 -12.21 12.53 3.41
CA ILE A 263 -13.25 11.86 4.19
C ILE A 263 -13.24 12.42 5.60
N SER A 264 -14.38 12.86 6.10
CA SER A 264 -14.48 13.37 7.47
C SER A 264 -14.21 12.26 8.47
N GLY A 265 -13.28 12.50 9.39
CA GLY A 265 -12.97 11.55 10.47
C GLY A 265 -14.05 11.45 11.55
N GLN A 266 -15.07 12.32 11.49
CA GLN A 266 -16.16 12.34 12.47
C GLN A 266 -17.32 11.43 12.08
N ASN A 267 -17.60 11.31 10.78
CA ASN A 267 -18.81 10.66 10.29
C ASN A 267 -18.67 9.96 8.91
N GLY A 268 -17.48 9.93 8.31
CA GLY A 268 -17.25 9.28 7.02
C GLY A 268 -17.76 10.03 5.80
N THR A 269 -18.33 11.23 5.95
CA THR A 269 -18.82 12.00 4.81
C THR A 269 -17.66 12.47 3.92
N VAL A 270 -17.88 12.45 2.60
CA VAL A 270 -16.92 12.99 1.62
C VAL A 270 -17.02 14.51 1.65
N VAL A 271 -15.94 15.18 2.08
CA VAL A 271 -15.91 16.64 2.24
C VAL A 271 -15.26 17.36 1.07
N GLU A 272 -14.36 16.70 0.35
CA GLU A 272 -13.69 17.26 -0.84
C GLU A 272 -13.35 16.14 -1.84
N THR A 273 -13.39 16.47 -3.13
CA THR A 273 -12.93 15.60 -4.22
C THR A 273 -12.00 16.32 -5.18
N ARG A 274 -11.00 15.59 -5.68
CA ARG A 274 -10.04 16.05 -6.70
C ARG A 274 -9.81 14.93 -7.72
N ARG A 275 -10.42 15.08 -8.90
CA ARG A 275 -10.24 14.12 -10.00
C ARG A 275 -8.93 14.38 -10.72
N ILE A 276 -8.13 13.33 -10.92
CA ILE A 276 -6.88 13.40 -11.67
C ILE A 276 -7.20 13.03 -13.11
N GLN A 277 -7.16 14.01 -14.02
CA GLN A 277 -7.24 13.76 -15.46
C GLN A 277 -5.87 13.98 -16.09
N ILE A 278 -5.24 12.88 -16.53
CA ILE A 278 -4.07 12.97 -17.41
C ILE A 278 -4.59 13.13 -18.83
N ARG A 279 -4.50 14.34 -19.39
CA ARG A 279 -4.79 14.58 -20.81
C ARG A 279 -3.52 14.31 -21.62
N PHE A 280 -3.47 13.16 -22.28
CA PHE A 280 -2.51 12.95 -23.36
C PHE A 280 -2.97 13.78 -24.57
N HIS A 281 -2.18 14.78 -24.95
CA HIS A 281 -2.31 15.38 -26.27
C HIS A 281 -1.53 14.47 -27.22
N ILE A 282 -2.26 13.84 -28.15
CA ILE A 282 -1.69 13.06 -29.26
C ILE A 282 -1.45 14.03 -30.42
#